data_AF-A0A5A7N010-F1
#
_entry.id   AF-A0A5A7N010-F1
#
_cell.length_a   1.000
_cell.length_b   1.000
_cell.length_c   1.000
_cell.angle_alpha   90.00
_cell.angle_beta   90.00
_cell.angle_gamma   90.00
#
_symmetry.space_group_name_H-M   'P 1'
#
loop_
_entity.id
_entity.type
_entity.pdbx_description
1 polymer ?
#
loop_
_entity_poly.entity_id
_entity_poly.type
_entity_poly.pdbx_seq_one_letter_code
_entity_poly.pdbx_strand_id
1 'polypeptide(L)'
;MTDMKDKSGPSRRDILGGTASVATIAGLAGAGGFTGGAALSPRSSQAATAKEHVGPGDLDEYYVFFSSGQAGELRIIGLPSMRELMRIPVFNRCSATGWGSTNESRKILTEGLLPETRSFLDGRGGVYLNGDLHHPHMSFTDGTYDAAMCS
;
A
#
# COMPACT_ATOMS: atom_id res chain seq x y z
N MET A 1 19.29 17.74 56.69
CA MET A 1 18.28 16.68 56.53
C MET A 1 16.96 17.38 56.22
N THR A 2 16.65 17.57 54.93
CA THR A 2 15.40 18.20 54.48
C THR A 2 14.74 17.24 53.52
N ASP A 3 13.65 16.64 53.96
CA ASP A 3 12.81 15.72 53.18
C ASP A 3 12.22 16.44 51.97
N MET A 4 12.65 16.02 50.76
CA MET A 4 11.90 16.31 49.55
C MET A 4 10.77 15.29 49.44
N LYS A 5 9.55 15.74 49.74
CA LYS A 5 8.32 15.00 49.41
C LYS A 5 8.21 14.86 47.91
N ASP A 6 8.44 13.65 47.42
CA ASP A 6 8.23 13.23 46.05
C ASP A 6 6.74 13.40 45.70
N LYS A 7 6.42 14.32 44.80
CA LYS A 7 5.05 14.51 44.29
C LYS A 7 4.86 13.51 43.16
N SER A 8 4.32 12.33 43.46
CA SER A 8 3.98 11.35 42.43
C SER A 8 2.84 11.89 41.55
N GLY A 9 3.20 12.43 40.39
CA GLY A 9 2.27 12.68 39.30
C GLY A 9 1.75 11.36 38.70
N PRO A 10 0.58 11.37 38.06
CA PRO A 10 -0.02 10.17 37.49
C PRO A 10 0.88 9.57 36.39
N SER A 11 1.00 8.24 36.41
CA SER A 11 1.80 7.48 35.47
C SER A 11 1.12 7.42 34.09
N ARG A 12 1.90 7.21 33.02
CA ARG A 12 1.36 6.97 31.66
C ARG A 12 0.39 5.79 31.62
N ARG A 13 0.52 4.82 32.55
CA ARG A 13 -0.46 3.72 32.73
C ARG A 13 -1.78 4.19 33.33
N ASP A 14 -1.79 5.22 34.18
CA ASP A 14 -3.02 5.77 34.77
C ASP A 14 -3.84 6.57 33.75
N ILE A 15 -3.17 7.13 32.74
CA ILE A 15 -3.78 7.91 31.65
C ILE A 15 -4.36 6.99 30.56
N LEU A 16 -3.74 5.82 30.32
CA LEU A 16 -4.12 4.91 29.22
C LEU A 16 -4.89 3.67 29.68
N GLY A 17 -4.94 3.37 30.98
CA GLY A 17 -5.41 2.09 31.51
C GLY A 17 -6.80 2.07 32.15
N GLY A 18 -7.49 3.19 32.33
CA GLY A 18 -8.73 3.18 33.12
C GLY A 18 -9.71 4.28 32.78
N THR A 19 -10.84 3.88 32.21
CA THR A 19 -12.13 4.60 32.14
C THR A 19 -12.65 5.13 33.49
N ALA A 20 -11.95 4.89 34.60
CA ALA A 20 -12.29 5.34 35.95
C ALA A 20 -11.85 6.79 36.27
N SER A 21 -10.88 7.36 35.54
CA SER A 21 -10.34 8.71 35.81
C SER A 21 -11.29 9.84 35.38
N VAL A 22 -12.31 9.55 34.58
CA VAL A 22 -13.31 10.55 34.14
C VAL A 22 -14.37 10.78 35.22
N ALA A 23 -14.64 9.79 36.08
CA ALA A 23 -15.66 9.89 37.12
C ALA A 23 -15.24 10.81 38.29
N THR A 24 -13.94 10.96 38.56
CA THR A 24 -13.45 11.81 39.66
C THR A 24 -13.42 13.31 39.31
N ILE A 25 -13.41 13.69 38.03
CA ILE A 25 -13.55 15.09 37.61
C ILE A 25 -15.02 15.53 37.61
N ALA A 26 -15.96 14.59 37.45
CA ALA A 26 -17.39 14.87 37.55
C ALA A 26 -17.86 15.15 39.00
N GLY A 27 -17.14 14.65 40.01
CA GLY A 27 -17.50 14.79 41.42
C GLY A 27 -17.10 16.12 42.10
N LEU A 28 -16.31 16.96 41.44
CA LEU A 28 -15.88 18.27 41.97
C LEU A 28 -16.56 19.46 41.25
N ALA A 29 -17.55 19.23 40.40
CA ALA A 29 -18.30 20.28 39.70
C ALA A 29 -19.40 20.96 40.55
N GLY A 30 -19.26 20.94 41.87
CA GLY A 30 -20.05 21.77 42.78
C GLY A 30 -19.42 23.15 42.88
N ALA A 31 -19.95 24.11 42.11
CA ALA A 31 -19.60 25.54 42.10
C ALA A 31 -18.33 25.95 41.31
N GLY A 32 -18.47 26.07 40.00
CA GLY A 32 -17.61 26.94 39.19
C GLY A 32 -17.12 26.33 37.87
N GLY A 33 -17.73 26.76 36.75
CA GLY A 33 -17.08 26.70 35.44
C GLY A 33 -17.27 25.41 34.64
N PHE A 34 -18.45 25.25 34.02
CA PHE A 34 -18.72 24.22 33.02
C PHE A 34 -18.16 24.62 31.63
N THR A 35 -16.85 24.84 31.51
CA THR A 35 -16.20 25.20 30.22
C THR A 35 -15.37 24.08 29.59
N GLY A 36 -15.24 22.91 30.24
CA GLY A 36 -14.38 21.81 29.77
C GLY A 36 -15.05 20.69 28.98
N GLY A 37 -16.39 20.55 29.03
CA GLY A 37 -17.11 19.40 28.46
C GLY A 37 -17.15 19.34 26.92
N ALA A 38 -16.92 20.46 26.24
CA ALA A 38 -16.98 20.52 24.77
C ALA A 38 -15.71 19.96 24.08
N ALA A 39 -14.60 19.79 24.80
CA ALA A 39 -13.33 19.34 24.24
C ALA A 39 -13.18 17.80 24.15
N LEU A 40 -14.13 17.05 24.71
CA LEU A 40 -14.11 15.57 24.76
C LEU A 40 -15.20 14.91 23.90
N SER A 41 -15.91 15.69 23.08
CA SER A 41 -16.79 15.07 22.07
C SER A 41 -15.91 14.35 21.04
N PRO A 42 -16.07 13.03 20.85
CA PRO A 42 -15.37 12.33 19.78
C PRO A 42 -15.76 13.01 18.47
N ARG A 43 -14.77 13.62 17.81
CA ARG A 43 -14.95 14.14 16.46
C ARG A 43 -15.28 12.93 15.59
N SER A 44 -16.49 12.86 15.05
CA SER A 44 -16.79 11.89 14.00
C SER A 44 -15.80 12.14 12.87
N SER A 45 -14.97 11.15 12.53
CA SER A 45 -14.20 11.24 11.30
C SER A 45 -15.19 11.31 10.15
N GLN A 46 -15.34 12.47 9.52
CA GLN A 46 -15.92 12.52 8.18
C GLN A 46 -14.98 11.71 7.30
N ALA A 47 -15.43 10.53 6.87
CA ALA A 47 -14.82 9.91 5.69
C ALA A 47 -14.91 10.95 4.57
N ALA A 48 -13.77 11.35 4.02
CA ALA A 48 -13.78 12.12 2.79
C ALA A 48 -14.56 11.27 1.78
N THR A 49 -15.68 11.78 1.28
CA THR A 49 -16.32 11.21 0.09
C THR A 49 -15.34 11.44 -1.05
N ALA A 50 -14.44 10.48 -1.26
CA ALA A 50 -13.60 10.46 -2.43
C ALA A 50 -14.54 10.50 -3.63
N LYS A 51 -14.34 11.47 -4.53
CA LYS A 51 -15.05 11.46 -5.81
C LYS A 51 -14.50 10.27 -6.59
N GLU A 52 -15.20 9.14 -6.52
CA GLU A 52 -14.87 7.90 -7.26
C GLU A 52 -14.93 8.11 -8.78
N HIS A 53 -15.72 9.10 -9.21
CA HIS A 53 -15.88 9.44 -10.61
C HIS A 53 -14.80 10.41 -11.10
N VAL A 54 -14.10 10.01 -12.16
CA VAL A 54 -13.18 10.85 -12.93
C VAL A 54 -13.81 11.10 -14.30
N GLY A 55 -14.04 12.38 -14.63
CA GLY A 55 -14.70 12.78 -15.86
C GLY A 55 -13.83 12.57 -17.11
N PRO A 56 -14.41 12.59 -18.33
CA PRO A 56 -13.64 12.61 -19.56
C PRO A 56 -12.72 13.84 -19.63
N GLY A 57 -11.43 13.63 -19.83
CA GLY A 57 -10.41 14.70 -19.84
C GLY A 57 -9.76 14.95 -18.48
N ASP A 58 -10.36 14.47 -17.39
CA ASP A 58 -9.75 14.52 -16.06
C ASP A 58 -8.78 13.35 -15.86
N LEU A 59 -7.78 13.57 -15.00
CA LEU A 59 -6.76 12.58 -14.65
C LEU A 59 -7.04 11.93 -13.30
N ASP A 60 -6.63 10.68 -13.18
CA ASP A 60 -6.52 10.01 -11.88
C ASP A 60 -5.40 10.64 -11.04
N GLU A 61 -5.57 10.60 -9.73
CA GLU A 61 -4.64 11.22 -8.78
C GLU A 61 -3.42 10.32 -8.51
N TYR A 62 -3.62 9.00 -8.54
CA TYR A 62 -2.55 8.03 -8.29
C TYR A 62 -2.47 6.95 -9.36
N TYR A 63 -1.25 6.49 -9.61
CA TYR A 63 -1.00 5.23 -10.29
C TYR A 63 -0.94 4.10 -9.26
N VAL A 64 -1.59 2.99 -9.58
CA VAL A 64 -1.55 1.76 -8.81
C VAL A 64 -0.94 0.67 -9.67
N PHE A 65 0.16 0.10 -9.20
CA PHE A 65 0.82 -1.05 -9.81
C PHE A 65 0.19 -2.32 -9.24
N PHE A 66 -0.55 -3.04 -10.09
CA PHE A 66 -1.44 -4.10 -9.67
C PHE A 66 -0.92 -5.46 -10.13
N SER A 67 -0.86 -6.39 -9.17
CA SER A 67 -0.61 -7.81 -9.40
C SER A 67 -1.73 -8.42 -10.22
N SER A 68 -1.39 -9.32 -11.16
CA SER A 68 -2.41 -10.08 -11.90
C SER A 68 -2.46 -11.56 -11.53
N GLY A 69 -1.68 -11.97 -10.53
CA GLY A 69 -1.55 -13.37 -10.14
C GLY A 69 -1.16 -14.24 -11.34
N GLN A 70 -1.91 -15.33 -11.52
CA GLN A 70 -1.68 -16.33 -12.56
C GLN A 70 -1.82 -15.83 -14.00
N ALA A 71 -2.33 -14.60 -14.21
CA ALA A 71 -2.29 -13.97 -15.53
C ALA A 71 -0.88 -13.53 -15.91
N GLY A 72 0.05 -13.40 -14.95
CA GLY A 72 1.49 -13.24 -15.20
C GLY A 72 1.92 -11.89 -15.80
N GLU A 73 1.07 -10.87 -15.74
CA GLU A 73 1.35 -9.51 -16.21
C GLU A 73 1.29 -8.48 -15.06
N LEU A 74 1.90 -7.31 -15.26
CA LEU A 74 1.76 -6.16 -14.37
C LEU A 74 0.71 -5.22 -14.97
N ARG A 75 -0.22 -4.71 -14.15
CA ARG A 75 -1.26 -3.77 -14.60
C ARG A 75 -1.07 -2.41 -13.97
N ILE A 76 -1.27 -1.36 -14.76
CA ILE A 76 -1.31 0.02 -14.27
C ILE A 76 -2.76 0.44 -14.18
N ILE A 77 -3.21 0.79 -12.99
CA ILE A 77 -4.57 1.22 -12.69
C ILE A 77 -4.56 2.69 -12.24
N GLY A 78 -5.53 3.49 -12.68
CA GLY A 78 -5.75 4.84 -12.16
C GLY A 78 -6.65 4.82 -10.92
N LEU A 79 -6.28 5.57 -9.87
CA LEU A 79 -7.09 5.77 -8.67
C LEU A 79 -7.47 7.28 -8.57
N PRO A 80 -8.75 7.63 -8.37
CA PRO A 80 -9.83 6.80 -7.85
C PRO A 80 -10.72 6.09 -8.89
N SER A 81 -10.52 6.29 -10.19
CA SER A 81 -11.45 5.76 -11.22
C SER A 81 -11.46 4.23 -11.35
N MET A 82 -10.41 3.56 -10.87
CA MET A 82 -10.16 2.12 -10.99
C MET A 82 -10.08 1.62 -12.43
N ARG A 83 -9.81 2.51 -13.40
CA ARG A 83 -9.63 2.15 -14.81
C ARG A 83 -8.27 1.50 -15.02
N GLU A 84 -8.24 0.39 -15.77
CA GLU A 84 -6.98 -0.20 -16.24
C GLU A 84 -6.43 0.64 -17.39
N LEU A 85 -5.26 1.25 -17.18
CA LEU A 85 -4.62 2.15 -18.13
C LEU A 85 -3.67 1.42 -19.07
N MET A 86 -2.99 0.40 -18.58
CA MET A 86 -1.99 -0.35 -19.34
C MET A 86 -1.74 -1.75 -18.76
N ARG A 87 -1.31 -2.67 -19.62
CA ARG A 87 -0.75 -3.98 -19.26
C ARG A 87 0.70 -4.07 -19.70
N ILE A 88 1.58 -4.42 -18.79
CA ILE A 88 2.99 -4.67 -19.05
C ILE A 88 3.19 -6.19 -18.99
N PRO A 89 3.54 -6.84 -20.12
CA PRO A 89 3.73 -8.28 -20.12
C PRO A 89 5.03 -8.66 -19.41
N VAL A 90 4.97 -9.69 -18.55
CA VAL A 90 6.12 -10.14 -17.75
C VAL A 90 6.36 -11.63 -17.97
N PHE A 91 5.51 -12.48 -17.40
CA PHE A 91 5.60 -13.94 -17.51
C PHE A 91 4.59 -14.55 -18.50
N ASN A 92 3.63 -13.75 -18.98
CA ASN A 92 2.66 -14.18 -19.98
C ASN A 92 3.17 -14.03 -21.41
N ARG A 93 2.65 -14.85 -22.33
CA ARG A 93 2.83 -14.66 -23.76
C ARG A 93 1.88 -13.58 -24.28
N CYS A 94 2.38 -12.41 -24.67
CA CYS A 94 1.53 -11.29 -25.08
C CYS A 94 1.25 -11.26 -26.60
N SER A 95 0.01 -11.53 -26.99
CA SER A 95 -0.39 -11.50 -28.41
C SER A 95 -0.28 -10.11 -29.04
N ALA A 96 -0.48 -9.03 -28.28
CA ALA A 96 -0.50 -7.67 -28.82
C ALA A 96 0.91 -7.12 -29.11
N THR A 97 1.83 -7.24 -28.14
CA THR A 97 3.19 -6.66 -28.25
C THR A 97 4.22 -7.66 -28.80
N GLY A 98 3.88 -8.95 -28.89
CA GLY A 98 4.81 -10.00 -29.28
C GLY A 98 5.74 -10.49 -28.16
N TRP A 99 5.61 -9.97 -26.93
CA TRP A 99 6.39 -10.42 -25.77
C TRP A 99 6.31 -11.94 -25.59
N GLY A 100 7.46 -12.60 -25.51
CA GLY A 100 7.62 -14.06 -25.48
C GLY A 100 7.90 -14.70 -26.85
N SER A 101 7.80 -13.95 -27.96
CA SER A 101 8.19 -14.42 -29.30
C SER A 101 9.25 -13.55 -29.99
N THR A 102 9.30 -12.25 -29.72
CA THR A 102 10.35 -11.40 -30.31
C THR A 102 11.73 -11.78 -29.80
N ASN A 103 12.77 -11.59 -30.61
CA ASN A 103 14.14 -11.94 -30.22
C ASN A 103 14.59 -11.17 -28.97
N GLU A 104 14.17 -9.92 -28.86
CA GLU A 104 14.48 -9.01 -27.76
C GLU A 104 13.85 -9.51 -26.45
N SER A 105 12.56 -9.88 -26.47
CA SER A 105 11.89 -10.42 -25.27
C SER A 105 12.40 -11.81 -24.90
N ARG A 106 12.67 -12.67 -25.89
CA ARG A 106 13.24 -14.00 -25.64
C ARG A 106 14.64 -13.92 -25.05
N LYS A 107 15.45 -12.95 -25.47
CA LYS A 107 16.77 -12.71 -24.87
C LYS A 107 16.61 -12.43 -23.36
N ILE A 108 15.71 -11.53 -22.98
CA ILE A 108 15.43 -11.21 -21.57
C ILE A 108 14.90 -12.43 -20.81
N LEU A 109 13.91 -13.14 -21.36
CA LEU A 109 13.26 -14.29 -20.71
C LEU A 109 14.18 -15.51 -20.55
N THR A 110 15.26 -15.59 -21.32
CA THR A 110 16.22 -16.71 -21.29
C THR A 110 17.55 -16.34 -20.62
N GLU A 111 17.73 -15.07 -20.25
CA GLU A 111 18.87 -14.58 -19.50
C GLU A 111 18.89 -15.20 -18.10
N GLY A 112 20.06 -15.65 -17.66
CA GLY A 112 20.22 -16.27 -16.34
C GLY A 112 19.60 -17.66 -16.15
N LEU A 113 18.90 -18.24 -17.14
CA LEU A 113 18.41 -19.62 -17.03
C LEU A 113 19.57 -20.61 -16.81
N LEU A 114 19.32 -21.66 -16.03
CA LEU A 114 20.27 -22.76 -15.85
C LEU A 114 20.28 -23.69 -17.08
N PRO A 115 21.38 -24.41 -17.37
CA PRO A 115 21.44 -25.38 -18.46
C PRO A 115 20.31 -26.41 -18.44
N GLU A 116 19.93 -26.88 -17.25
CA GLU A 116 18.84 -27.84 -17.05
C GLU A 116 17.49 -27.25 -17.47
N THR A 117 17.24 -25.97 -17.14
CA THR A 117 16.03 -25.27 -17.55
C THR A 117 15.99 -25.03 -19.05
N ARG A 118 17.13 -24.71 -19.68
CA ARG A 118 17.19 -24.59 -21.14
C ARG A 118 16.87 -25.92 -21.83
N SER A 119 17.50 -27.01 -21.39
CA SER A 119 17.20 -28.36 -21.88
C SER A 119 15.72 -28.75 -21.69
N PHE A 120 15.14 -28.39 -20.53
CA PHE A 120 13.72 -28.56 -20.30
C PHE A 120 12.86 -27.74 -21.29
N LEU A 121 13.27 -26.55 -21.70
CA LEU A 121 12.48 -25.68 -22.57
C LEU A 121 12.68 -25.90 -24.07
N ASP A 122 13.74 -26.59 -24.52
CA ASP A 122 14.08 -26.77 -25.94
C ASP A 122 12.92 -27.34 -26.78
N GLY A 123 12.17 -28.30 -26.22
CA GLY A 123 10.97 -28.88 -26.86
C GLY A 123 9.66 -28.14 -26.57
N ARG A 124 9.68 -27.05 -25.81
CA ARG A 124 8.50 -26.37 -25.25
C ARG A 124 8.38 -24.90 -25.68
N GLY A 125 9.03 -24.55 -26.79
CA GLY A 125 9.03 -23.18 -27.33
C GLY A 125 10.17 -22.30 -26.79
N GLY A 126 11.08 -22.85 -25.98
CA GLY A 126 12.31 -22.20 -25.51
C GLY A 126 12.14 -21.13 -24.42
N VAL A 127 10.91 -20.86 -23.98
CA VAL A 127 10.56 -19.95 -22.88
C VAL A 127 9.36 -20.50 -22.11
N TYR A 128 9.18 -20.08 -20.86
CA TYR A 128 7.91 -20.31 -20.17
C TYR A 128 6.80 -19.47 -20.80
N LEU A 129 5.58 -20.04 -20.83
CA LEU A 129 4.39 -19.39 -21.42
C LEU A 129 3.39 -18.93 -20.36
N ASN A 130 3.68 -19.16 -19.08
CA ASN A 130 2.87 -18.78 -17.93
C ASN A 130 3.76 -18.36 -16.76
N GLY A 131 3.15 -17.69 -15.79
CA GLY A 131 3.73 -17.35 -14.49
C GLY A 131 2.68 -16.75 -13.59
N ASP A 132 3.07 -16.46 -12.35
CA ASP A 132 2.16 -16.01 -11.30
C ASP A 132 2.77 -14.82 -10.54
N LEU A 133 2.45 -13.61 -11.00
CA LEU A 133 3.04 -12.36 -10.51
C LEU A 133 2.23 -11.88 -9.31
N HIS A 134 2.80 -11.96 -8.10
CA HIS A 134 2.08 -11.69 -6.85
C HIS A 134 2.33 -10.31 -6.25
N HIS A 135 3.59 -9.85 -6.21
CA HIS A 135 4.00 -8.74 -5.33
C HIS A 135 4.80 -7.67 -6.09
N PRO A 136 4.14 -6.82 -6.88
CA PRO A 136 4.82 -5.68 -7.49
C PRO A 136 5.09 -4.59 -6.44
N HIS A 137 6.36 -4.21 -6.32
CA HIS A 137 6.81 -3.14 -5.44
C HIS A 137 7.67 -2.13 -6.20
N MET A 138 7.44 -0.84 -5.96
CA MET A 138 8.28 0.21 -6.51
C MET A 138 9.57 0.34 -5.70
N SER A 139 10.67 0.71 -6.36
CA SER A 139 11.95 1.02 -5.71
C SER A 139 11.87 2.25 -4.81
N PHE A 140 12.79 2.31 -3.85
CA PHE A 140 12.84 3.35 -2.82
C PHE A 140 14.22 4.01 -2.76
N THR A 141 14.21 5.32 -2.54
CA THR A 141 15.35 6.10 -2.09
C THR A 141 14.95 6.80 -0.79
N ASP A 142 15.75 6.66 0.26
CA ASP A 142 15.49 7.26 1.60
C ASP A 142 14.08 7.00 2.16
N GLY A 143 13.56 5.79 1.92
CA GLY A 143 12.24 5.38 2.42
C GLY A 143 11.04 5.95 1.66
N THR A 144 11.26 6.63 0.53
CA THR A 144 10.21 7.13 -0.37
C THR A 144 10.36 6.51 -1.76
N TYR A 145 9.24 6.27 -2.45
CA TYR A 145 9.26 5.78 -3.82
C TYR A 145 10.02 6.73 -4.74
N ASP A 146 10.99 6.20 -5.50
CA ASP A 146 11.81 6.96 -6.45
C ASP A 146 11.42 6.73 -7.92
N ALA A 147 10.48 5.82 -8.16
CA ALA A 147 9.94 5.46 -9.47
C ALA A 147 10.98 4.96 -10.50
N ALA A 148 12.14 4.47 -10.07
CA ALA A 148 13.17 3.95 -10.96
C ALA A 148 12.85 2.53 -11.49
N MET A 149 12.31 1.64 -10.66
CA MET A 149 11.97 0.27 -11.03
C MET A 149 10.72 -0.24 -10.29
N CYS A 150 10.04 -1.20 -10.88
CA CYS A 150 9.01 -2.02 -10.24
C CYS A 150 9.49 -3.48 -10.26
N SER A 151 9.61 -4.11 -9.09
CA SER A 151 10.09 -5.49 -8.90
C SER A 151 9.01 -6.38 -8.32
#